data_AF-A0A0M9ZUD7-F1
#
_entry.id   AF-A0A0M9ZUD7-F1
#
_cell.length_a   1.000
_cell.length_b   1.000
_cell.length_c   1.000
_cell.angle_alpha   90.00
_cell.angle_beta   90.00
_cell.angle_gamma   90.00
#
_symmetry.space_group_name_H-M   'P 1'
#
loop_
_entity.id
_entity.type
_entity.pdbx_description
1 polymer ?
#
loop_
_entity_poly.entity_id
_entity_poly.type
_entity_poly.pdbx_seq_one_letter_code
_entity_poly.pdbx_strand_id
1 'polypeptide(L)'
;LLTPLAAHPRILAVAATRRAPDRLARHLVTVADAVLPLLPSVLPVGEEKPSAAHRARLALAEAAGTVLAGGLSLLGIDAPEHL
;
A
#
# COMPACT_ATOMS: atom_id res chain seq x y z
N LEU A 1 0.52 -6.98 5.98
CA LEU A 1 1.06 -5.81 5.27
C LEU A 1 2.52 -5.96 4.82
N LEU A 2 3.48 -6.33 5.69
CA LEU A 2 4.89 -6.47 5.27
C LEU A 2 5.12 -7.44 4.10
N THR A 3 4.50 -8.62 4.15
CA THR A 3 4.60 -9.64 3.10
C THR A 3 4.15 -9.13 1.71
N PRO A 4 2.95 -8.54 1.53
CA PRO A 4 2.55 -8.03 0.23
C PRO A 4 3.43 -6.86 -0.24
N LEU A 5 3.88 -5.96 0.64
CA LEU A 5 4.79 -4.87 0.24
C LEU A 5 6.14 -5.41 -0.27
N ALA A 6 6.73 -6.37 0.43
CA ALA A 6 7.98 -7.00 0.01
C ALA A 6 7.83 -7.79 -1.30
N ALA A 7 6.64 -8.32 -1.59
CA ALA A 7 6.36 -9.06 -2.81
C ALA A 7 6.18 -8.17 -4.05
N HIS A 8 5.91 -6.87 -3.87
CA HIS A 8 5.54 -5.95 -4.95
C HIS A 8 6.56 -5.90 -6.11
N PRO A 9 7.88 -5.72 -5.89
CA PRO A 9 8.84 -5.62 -7.00
C PRO A 9 8.87 -6.89 -7.87
N ARG A 10 8.77 -8.05 -7.23
CA ARG A 10 8.74 -9.34 -7.92
C ARG A 10 7.45 -9.51 -8.73
N ILE A 11 6.30 -9.16 -8.15
CA ILE A 11 5.01 -9.26 -8.83
C ILE A 11 4.96 -8.33 -10.03
N LEU A 12 5.46 -7.09 -9.88
CA LEU A 12 5.56 -6.12 -10.95
C LEU A 12 6.41 -6.63 -12.12
N ALA A 13 7.60 -7.18 -11.83
CA ALA A 13 8.48 -7.75 -12.85
C ALA A 13 7.81 -8.91 -13.62
N VAL A 14 7.09 -9.80 -12.92
CA VAL A 14 6.36 -10.90 -13.54
C VAL A 14 5.18 -10.39 -14.37
N ALA A 15 4.42 -9.42 -13.87
CA ALA A 15 3.30 -8.82 -14.58
C ALA A 15 3.77 -8.14 -15.87
N ALA A 16 4.89 -7.41 -15.84
CA ALA A 16 5.49 -6.79 -17.02
C ALA A 16 5.96 -7.83 -18.04
N THR A 17 6.73 -8.84 -17.60
CA THR A 17 7.26 -9.90 -18.48
C THR A 17 6.16 -10.67 -19.18
N ARG A 18 5.07 -10.97 -18.46
CA ARG A 18 3.94 -11.76 -18.97
C ARG A 18 2.83 -10.92 -19.58
N ARG A 19 2.97 -9.59 -19.62
CA ARG A 19 1.94 -8.65 -20.06
C ARG A 19 0.58 -8.91 -19.37
N ALA A 20 0.61 -9.07 -18.06
CA ALA A 20 -0.54 -9.46 -17.23
C ALA A 20 -0.93 -8.33 -16.26
N PRO A 21 -1.60 -7.26 -16.73
CA PRO A 21 -2.01 -6.12 -15.89
C PRO A 21 -3.02 -6.50 -14.80
N ASP A 22 -3.83 -7.53 -15.05
CA ASP A 22 -4.77 -8.14 -14.11
C ASP A 22 -4.06 -8.71 -12.86
N ARG A 23 -2.82 -9.17 -13.02
CA ARG A 23 -2.01 -9.70 -11.91
C ARG A 23 -1.52 -8.56 -11.01
N LEU A 24 -1.16 -7.42 -11.60
CA LEU A 24 -0.82 -6.22 -10.86
C LEU A 24 -2.05 -5.71 -10.10
N ALA A 25 -3.21 -5.58 -10.78
CA ALA A 25 -4.45 -5.13 -10.15
C ALA A 25 -4.84 -5.98 -8.93
N ARG A 26 -4.84 -7.32 -9.06
CA ARG A 26 -5.12 -8.23 -7.94
C ARG A 26 -4.15 -8.07 -6.77
N HIS A 27 -2.88 -7.81 -7.08
CA HIS A 27 -1.90 -7.57 -6.04
C HIS A 27 -2.11 -6.23 -5.33
N LEU A 28 -2.48 -5.17 -6.05
CA LEU A 28 -2.82 -3.88 -5.44
C LEU A 28 -4.04 -4.00 -4.51
N VAL A 29 -5.06 -4.77 -4.90
CA VAL A 29 -6.20 -5.09 -4.00
C VAL A 29 -5.70 -5.80 -2.73
N THR A 30 -4.80 -6.77 -2.86
CA THR A 30 -4.22 -7.46 -1.69
C THR A 30 -3.45 -6.50 -0.76
N VAL A 31 -2.76 -5.50 -1.33
CA VAL A 31 -2.07 -4.46 -0.53
C VAL A 31 -3.09 -3.56 0.16
N ALA A 32 -4.14 -3.13 -0.55
CA ALA A 32 -5.21 -2.29 -0.03
C ALA A 32 -5.94 -2.98 1.14
N ASP A 33 -6.37 -4.23 0.96
CA ASP A 33 -7.02 -5.03 2.00
C ASP A 33 -6.12 -5.24 3.22
N ALA A 34 -4.80 -5.35 3.00
CA ALA A 34 -3.84 -5.52 4.08
C ALA A 34 -3.52 -4.23 4.86
N VAL A 35 -3.73 -3.04 4.26
CA VAL A 35 -3.47 -1.75 4.93
C VAL A 35 -4.72 -1.17 5.60
N LEU A 36 -5.92 -1.39 5.03
CA LEU A 36 -7.18 -0.83 5.52
C LEU A 36 -7.42 -1.06 7.03
N PRO A 37 -7.21 -2.26 7.60
CA PRO A 37 -7.40 -2.49 9.03
C PRO A 37 -6.40 -1.74 9.93
N LEU A 38 -5.25 -1.33 9.40
CA LEU A 38 -4.21 -0.62 10.14
C LEU A 38 -4.53 0.86 10.29
N LEU A 39 -5.20 1.47 9.30
CA LEU A 39 -5.39 2.92 9.19
C LEU A 39 -5.97 3.58 10.46
N PRO A 40 -7.00 3.02 11.13
CA PRO A 40 -7.56 3.63 12.34
C PRO A 40 -6.57 3.72 13.51
N SER A 41 -5.52 2.90 13.50
CA SER A 41 -4.52 2.83 14.58
C SER A 41 -3.22 3.58 14.28
N VAL A 42 -3.09 4.18 13.10
CA VAL A 42 -1.85 4.86 12.67
C VAL A 42 -1.53 6.05 13.56
N LEU A 43 -2.53 6.88 13.85
CA LEU A 43 -2.39 8.05 14.70
C LEU A 43 -2.83 7.75 16.14
N PRO A 44 -2.24 8.42 17.14
CA PRO A 44 -2.72 8.35 18.51
C PRO A 44 -4.16 8.84 18.61
N VAL A 45 -4.96 8.21 19.47
CA VAL A 45 -6.38 8.55 19.67
C VAL A 45 -6.59 9.12 21.06
N GLY A 46 -7.34 10.23 21.15
CA GLY A 46 -7.64 10.90 22.43
C GLY A 46 -6.37 11.41 23.12
N GLU A 47 -6.17 10.99 24.37
CA GLU A 47 -5.04 11.39 25.21
C GLU A 47 -3.80 10.49 25.03
N GLU A 48 -3.81 9.57 24.07
CA GLU A 48 -2.66 8.72 23.79
C GLU A 48 -1.47 9.54 23.30
N LYS A 49 -0.31 9.32 23.92
CA LYS A 49 0.92 10.02 23.52
C LYS A 49 1.51 9.40 22.25
N PRO A 50 2.03 10.22 21.31
CA PRO A 50 2.78 9.72 20.16
C PRO A 50 3.92 8.80 20.59
N SER A 51 4.03 7.64 19.95
CA SER A 51 5.00 6.61 20.31
C SER A 51 5.73 6.06 19.07
N ALA A 52 6.77 5.26 19.28
CA ALA A 52 7.48 4.59 18.20
C ALA A 52 6.58 3.66 17.38
N ALA A 53 5.56 3.07 18.01
CA ALA A 53 4.59 2.22 17.32
C ALA A 53 3.75 3.02 16.31
N HIS A 54 3.27 4.21 16.69
CA HIS A 54 2.54 5.11 15.78
C HIS A 54 3.40 5.50 14.57
N ARG A 55 4.67 5.89 14.82
CA ARG A 55 5.60 6.22 13.75
C ARG A 55 5.86 5.04 12.81
N ALA A 56 6.01 3.83 13.35
CA ALA A 56 6.17 2.63 12.53
C ALA A 56 4.93 2.32 11.68
N ARG A 57 3.72 2.48 12.23
CA ARG A 57 2.47 2.30 11.50
C ARG A 57 2.28 3.36 10.41
N LEU A 58 2.66 4.60 10.69
CA LEU A 58 2.65 5.68 9.70
C LEU A 58 3.58 5.36 8.54
N ALA A 59 4.83 4.97 8.81
CA ALA A 59 5.78 4.58 7.77
C ALA A 59 5.28 3.40 6.91
N LEU A 60 4.56 2.45 7.52
CA LEU A 60 3.92 1.36 6.79
C LEU A 60 2.76 1.83 5.91
N ALA A 61 1.94 2.77 6.39
CA ALA A 61 0.86 3.35 5.61
C ALA A 61 1.39 4.15 4.42
N GLU A 62 2.46 4.94 4.61
CA GLU A 62 3.14 5.70 3.55
C GLU A 62 3.74 4.77 2.48
N ALA A 63 4.40 3.69 2.90
CA ALA A 63 4.94 2.69 1.99
C ALA A 63 3.83 2.01 1.16
N ALA A 64 2.71 1.67 1.79
CA ALA A 64 1.54 1.14 1.09
C ALA A 64 0.94 2.16 0.11
N GLY A 65 0.83 3.43 0.51
CA GLY A 65 0.37 4.52 -0.34
C GLY A 65 1.25 4.68 -1.60
N THR A 66 2.57 4.61 -1.44
CA THR A 66 3.52 4.69 -2.57
C THR A 66 3.35 3.52 -3.54
N VAL A 67 3.19 2.29 -3.03
CA VAL A 67 2.95 1.10 -3.86
C VAL A 67 1.62 1.20 -4.61
N LEU A 68 0.56 1.66 -3.94
CA LEU A 68 -0.76 1.82 -4.55
C LEU A 68 -0.74 2.91 -5.62
N ALA A 69 -0.21 4.09 -5.33
CA ALA A 69 -0.14 5.20 -6.28
C ALA A 69 0.70 4.83 -7.51
N GLY A 70 1.89 4.26 -7.33
CA GLY A 70 2.73 3.80 -8.44
C GLY A 70 2.07 2.70 -9.26
N GLY A 71 1.44 1.72 -8.60
CA GLY A 71 0.74 0.63 -9.28
C GLY A 71 -0.48 1.09 -10.08
N LEU A 72 -1.27 2.02 -9.53
CA LEU A 72 -2.44 2.60 -10.22
C LEU A 72 -2.02 3.43 -11.43
N SER A 73 -0.95 4.23 -11.30
CA SER A 73 -0.38 4.99 -12.43
C SER A 73 0.04 4.06 -13.58
N LEU A 74 0.65 2.91 -13.28
CA LEU A 74 0.99 1.90 -14.30
C LEU A 74 -0.23 1.26 -14.97
N LEU A 75 -1.40 1.29 -14.32
CA LEU A 75 -2.67 0.84 -14.88
C LEU A 75 -3.42 1.96 -15.62
N GLY A 76 -2.86 3.17 -15.68
CA GLY A 76 -3.52 4.34 -16.27
C GLY A 76 -4.68 4.88 -15.42
N ILE A 77 -4.64 4.62 -14.10
CA ILE A 77 -5.63 5.09 -13.14
C ILE A 77 -5.00 6.18 -12.29
N ASP A 78 -5.65 7.34 -12.23
CA ASP A 78 -5.22 8.43 -11.36
C ASP A 78 -5.41 8.05 -9.89
N ALA A 79 -4.38 8.30 -9.08
CA ALA A 79 -4.38 8.08 -7.65
C ALA A 79 -4.28 9.44 -6.94
N PRO A 80 -5.41 10.13 -6.71
CA PRO A 80 -5.40 11.47 -6.11
C PRO A 80 -4.96 11.40 -4.64
N GLU A 81 -4.32 12.46 -4.17
CA GLU A 81 -3.92 12.58 -2.75
C GLU A 81 -5.13 12.66 -1.81
N HIS A 82 -6.26 13.17 -2.30
CA HIS A 82 -7.50 13.36 -1.57
C HIS A 82 -8.70 13.07 -2.50
N LEU A 83 -9.75 12.42 -1.98
CA LEU A 83 -11.02 12.15 -2.69
C LEU A 83 -12.05 13.27 -2.49
#